data_AF-A0A3R7V350-F1
#
_entry.id   AF-A0A3R7V350-F1
#
_cell.length_a   1.000
_cell.length_b   1.000
_cell.length_c   1.000
_cell.angle_alpha   90.00
_cell.angle_beta   90.00
_cell.angle_gamma   90.00
#
_symmetry.space_group_name_H-M   'P 1'
#
loop_
_entity.id
_entity.type
_entity.pdbx_description
1 polymer ?
#
loop_
_entity_poly.entity_id
_entity_poly.type
_entity_poly.pdbx_seq_one_letter_code
_entity_poly.pdbx_strand_id
1 'polypeptide(L)'
;MDDPSGTPINKKVSASSIFNNIPTFLGLKQSSQQVTTDGSTVIVADVTSAITEINAGSQAGTISLANGSDGQVKMFINTSSGGSFAATITPASLRGHTSVVLSGGGKTAMLMFKNGSWNIMGGNAYTTV
;
A
#
# COMPACT_ATOMS: atom_id res chain seq x y z
N MET A 1 37.57 -22.41 -13.27
CA MET A 1 37.37 -21.54 -14.44
C MET A 1 35.88 -21.52 -14.69
N ASP A 2 35.26 -20.35 -14.61
CA ASP A 2 33.83 -20.11 -14.87
C ASP A 2 33.53 -20.50 -16.34
N ASP A 3 32.46 -21.26 -16.59
CA ASP A 3 32.06 -21.65 -17.95
C ASP A 3 31.24 -20.51 -18.57
N PRO A 4 31.75 -19.82 -19.61
CA PRO A 4 31.05 -18.70 -20.23
C PRO A 4 29.80 -19.13 -21.03
N SER A 5 29.61 -20.43 -21.26
CA SER A 5 28.55 -20.99 -22.10
C SER A 5 27.37 -21.58 -21.32
N GLY A 6 27.55 -21.85 -20.02
CA GLY A 6 26.51 -22.36 -19.12
C GLY A 6 25.76 -21.24 -18.40
N THR A 7 24.47 -21.44 -18.12
CA THR A 7 23.72 -20.51 -17.27
C THR A 7 24.41 -20.43 -15.90
N PRO A 8 24.80 -19.24 -15.41
CA PRO A 8 25.66 -19.14 -14.22
C PRO A 8 25.04 -19.79 -12.97
N ILE A 9 25.59 -20.93 -12.56
CA ILE A 9 25.05 -21.74 -11.44
C ILE A 9 25.47 -21.26 -10.04
N ASN A 10 26.24 -20.17 -9.93
CA ASN A 10 26.75 -19.65 -8.65
C ASN A 10 26.74 -18.11 -8.50
N LYS A 11 25.99 -17.36 -9.30
CA LYS A 11 25.87 -15.89 -9.14
C LYS A 11 24.83 -15.52 -8.07
N LYS A 12 25.09 -15.88 -6.81
CA LYS A 12 24.33 -15.33 -5.68
C LYS A 12 24.61 -13.83 -5.55
N VAL A 13 23.93 -13.01 -6.33
CA VAL A 13 23.87 -11.57 -6.13
C VAL A 13 22.90 -11.31 -4.98
N SER A 14 23.39 -10.69 -3.90
CA SER A 14 22.52 -10.38 -2.77
C SER A 14 21.51 -9.31 -3.21
N ALA A 15 20.25 -9.40 -2.75
CA ALA A 15 19.27 -8.35 -3.02
C ALA A 15 19.80 -6.98 -2.56
N SER A 16 20.53 -6.94 -1.45
CA SER A 16 21.19 -5.72 -0.95
C SER A 16 22.18 -5.13 -1.96
N SER A 17 22.92 -5.96 -2.70
CA SER A 17 23.84 -5.50 -3.75
C SER A 17 23.12 -4.85 -4.94
N ILE A 18 21.85 -5.20 -5.17
CA ILE A 18 21.04 -4.64 -6.26
C ILE A 18 20.32 -3.36 -5.80
N PHE A 19 19.75 -3.35 -4.58
CA PHE A 19 19.02 -2.20 -4.06
C PHE A 19 19.90 -1.04 -3.57
N ASN A 20 21.13 -1.31 -3.10
CA ASN A 20 22.08 -0.25 -2.70
C ASN A 20 22.65 0.54 -3.88
N ASN A 21 22.48 0.05 -5.10
CA ASN A 21 23.02 0.65 -6.32
C ASN A 21 21.92 1.19 -7.25
N ILE A 22 20.72 1.50 -6.74
CA ILE A 22 19.67 2.12 -7.57
C ILE A 22 20.08 3.59 -7.83
N PRO A 23 20.49 3.96 -9.07
CA PRO A 23 21.16 5.24 -9.31
C PRO A 23 20.18 6.41 -9.56
N THR A 24 18.87 6.18 -9.58
CA THR A 24 17.85 7.16 -9.98
C THR A 24 16.48 6.93 -9.29
N PHE A 25 15.46 7.71 -9.66
CA PHE A 25 14.08 7.64 -9.18
C PHE A 25 13.56 6.22 -8.90
N LEU A 26 13.09 5.99 -7.67
CA LEU A 26 12.39 4.76 -7.28
C LEU A 26 10.89 4.89 -7.61
N GLY A 27 10.52 4.45 -8.80
CA GLY A 27 9.12 4.37 -9.23
C GLY A 27 8.52 2.98 -8.98
N LEU A 28 7.33 2.94 -8.39
CA LEU A 28 6.56 1.70 -8.24
C LEU A 28 5.85 1.39 -9.56
N LYS A 29 6.52 0.70 -10.47
CA LYS A 29 6.03 0.40 -11.84
C LYS A 29 4.88 -0.63 -11.89
N GLN A 30 4.44 -1.15 -10.74
CA GLN A 30 3.32 -2.08 -10.69
C GLN A 30 1.99 -1.35 -10.91
N SER A 31 1.00 -2.02 -11.50
CA SER A 31 -0.36 -1.48 -11.55
C SER A 31 -0.87 -1.27 -10.13
N SER A 32 -1.44 -0.10 -9.87
CA SER A 32 -2.21 0.14 -8.65
C SER A 32 -3.47 -0.73 -8.65
N GLN A 33 -3.92 -1.11 -7.46
CA GLN A 33 -5.26 -1.64 -7.28
C GLN A 33 -6.24 -0.47 -7.28
N GLN A 34 -7.30 -0.54 -8.09
CA GLN A 34 -8.36 0.45 -8.08
C GLN A 34 -9.61 -0.14 -7.41
N VAL A 35 -10.22 0.60 -6.49
CA VAL A 35 -11.43 0.19 -5.79
C VAL A 35 -12.44 1.35 -5.73
N THR A 36 -13.73 1.02 -5.80
CA THR A 36 -14.83 2.00 -5.70
C THR A 36 -15.78 1.58 -4.59
N THR A 37 -16.09 2.46 -3.66
CA THR A 37 -16.98 2.16 -2.53
C THR A 37 -18.45 2.21 -2.95
N ASP A 38 -19.26 1.31 -2.41
CA ASP A 38 -20.70 1.19 -2.69
C ASP A 38 -21.60 1.49 -1.47
N GLY A 39 -21.01 1.83 -0.31
CA GLY A 39 -21.76 2.10 0.92
C GLY A 39 -22.17 0.88 1.73
N SER A 40 -21.94 -0.35 1.25
CA SER A 40 -22.45 -1.57 1.89
C SER A 40 -21.43 -2.69 1.98
N THR A 41 -20.57 -2.83 0.97
CA THR A 41 -19.59 -3.91 0.89
C THR A 41 -18.28 -3.49 1.56
N VAL A 42 -17.73 -4.38 2.38
CA VAL A 42 -16.34 -4.25 2.81
C VAL A 42 -15.44 -4.66 1.66
N ILE A 43 -14.68 -3.72 1.11
CA ILE A 43 -13.75 -3.99 0.02
C ILE A 43 -12.44 -4.49 0.61
N VAL A 44 -11.75 -5.40 -0.08
CA VAL A 44 -10.45 -5.91 0.34
C VAL A 44 -9.34 -5.23 -0.47
N ALA A 45 -8.49 -4.47 0.21
CA ALA A 45 -7.24 -4.01 -0.38
C ALA A 45 -6.25 -5.18 -0.42
N ASP A 46 -5.64 -5.42 -1.57
CA ASP A 46 -4.63 -6.48 -1.69
C ASP A 46 -3.32 -6.07 -0.99
N VAL A 47 -2.49 -7.05 -0.66
CA VAL A 47 -1.13 -6.83 -0.12
C VAL A 47 -0.06 -7.07 -1.20
N THR A 48 -0.45 -7.26 -2.46
CA THR A 48 0.49 -7.51 -3.56
C THR A 48 0.83 -6.22 -4.29
N SER A 49 -0.12 -5.30 -4.42
CA SER A 49 0.11 -3.96 -4.94
C SER A 49 0.66 -3.03 -3.86
N ALA A 50 1.63 -2.18 -4.19
CA ALA A 50 2.09 -1.15 -3.25
C ALA A 50 1.11 0.03 -3.11
N ILE A 51 0.20 0.23 -4.08
CA ILE A 51 -0.72 1.37 -4.12
C ILE A 51 -2.15 0.86 -4.31
N THR A 52 -3.06 1.31 -3.45
CA THR A 52 -4.50 1.19 -3.64
C THR A 52 -5.12 2.58 -3.83
N GLU A 53 -5.80 2.76 -4.96
CA GLU A 53 -6.58 3.95 -5.30
C GLU A 53 -8.05 3.71 -4.95
N ILE A 54 -8.61 4.59 -4.12
CA ILE A 54 -9.98 4.44 -3.60
C ILE A 54 -10.84 5.57 -4.15
N ASN A 55 -11.89 5.22 -4.90
CA ASN A 55 -12.93 6.15 -5.27
C ASN A 55 -14.12 6.02 -4.31
N ALA A 56 -14.24 6.96 -3.37
CA ALA A 56 -15.39 7.15 -2.49
C ALA A 56 -16.23 8.36 -2.89
N GLY A 57 -16.49 8.53 -4.19
CA GLY A 57 -17.12 9.75 -4.72
C GLY A 57 -18.61 9.87 -4.45
N SER A 58 -19.28 8.71 -4.31
CA SER A 58 -20.74 8.67 -4.19
C SER A 58 -21.23 8.29 -2.79
N GLN A 59 -20.46 7.49 -2.05
CA GLN A 59 -20.84 6.93 -0.75
C GLN A 59 -19.59 6.72 0.11
N ALA A 60 -19.75 6.63 1.43
CA ALA A 60 -18.67 6.19 2.31
C ALA A 60 -18.41 4.69 2.13
N GLY A 61 -17.25 4.19 2.54
CA GLY A 61 -16.98 2.75 2.48
C GLY A 61 -15.86 2.30 3.39
N THR A 62 -15.84 1.00 3.63
CA THR A 62 -14.85 0.34 4.47
C THR A 62 -13.94 -0.53 3.61
N ILE A 63 -12.65 -0.42 3.86
CA ILE A 63 -11.59 -1.14 3.14
C ILE A 63 -10.83 -1.96 4.18
N SER A 64 -10.86 -3.27 4.07
CA SER A 64 -10.04 -4.17 4.88
C SER A 64 -8.65 -4.35 4.26
N LEU A 65 -7.63 -4.55 5.10
CA LEU A 65 -6.27 -4.86 4.67
C LEU A 65 -5.70 -6.01 5.50
N ALA A 66 -5.29 -7.10 4.85
CA ALA A 66 -4.67 -8.23 5.52
C ALA A 66 -3.28 -7.87 6.08
N ASN A 67 -2.70 -8.74 6.91
CA ASN A 67 -1.31 -8.60 7.33
C ASN A 67 -0.37 -8.68 6.12
N GLY A 68 0.63 -7.80 6.11
CA GLY A 68 1.64 -7.74 5.06
C GLY A 68 2.85 -8.65 5.34
N SER A 69 3.92 -8.42 4.57
CA SER A 69 5.24 -9.00 4.83
C SER A 69 6.16 -7.98 5.50
N ASP A 70 7.11 -8.44 6.30
CA ASP A 70 8.03 -7.59 7.05
C ASP A 70 8.81 -6.65 6.12
N GLY A 71 8.75 -5.34 6.37
CA GLY A 71 9.37 -4.31 5.54
C GLY A 71 8.50 -3.80 4.39
N GLN A 72 7.30 -4.36 4.20
CA GLN A 72 6.38 -3.93 3.16
C GLN A 72 5.84 -2.52 3.43
N VAL A 73 5.80 -1.69 2.38
CA VAL A 73 5.12 -0.39 2.38
C VAL A 73 3.85 -0.49 1.52
N LYS A 74 2.73 -0.02 2.07
CA LYS A 74 1.44 0.09 1.39
C LYS A 74 0.98 1.54 1.42
N MET A 75 0.57 2.07 0.27
CA MET A 75 0.03 3.42 0.13
C MET A 75 -1.42 3.39 -0.30
N PHE A 76 -2.17 4.35 0.22
CA PHE A 76 -3.56 4.59 -0.13
C PHE A 76 -3.73 6.02 -0.58
N ILE A 77 -4.52 6.22 -1.63
CA ILE A 77 -4.97 7.53 -2.09
C ILE A 77 -6.47 7.48 -2.35
N ASN A 78 -7.19 8.47 -1.84
CA ASN A 78 -8.57 8.69 -2.26
C ASN A 78 -8.55 9.51 -3.56
N THR A 79 -9.04 8.94 -4.65
CA THR A 79 -9.02 9.52 -6.01
C THR A 79 -10.35 10.12 -6.45
N SER A 80 -11.31 10.24 -5.53
CA SER A 80 -12.62 10.82 -5.83
C SER A 80 -12.51 12.21 -6.43
N SER A 81 -13.19 12.41 -7.56
CA SER A 81 -13.27 13.69 -8.28
C SER A 81 -14.42 14.59 -7.81
N GLY A 82 -15.27 14.09 -6.91
CA GLY A 82 -16.37 14.79 -6.25
C GLY A 82 -16.80 14.04 -4.99
N GLY A 83 -17.56 14.69 -4.10
CA GLY A 83 -17.92 14.13 -2.79
C GLY A 83 -16.78 14.15 -1.77
N SER A 84 -17.11 14.06 -0.48
CA SER A 84 -16.13 14.04 0.63
C SER A 84 -16.37 12.86 1.56
N PHE A 85 -16.88 11.75 1.01
CA PHE A 85 -17.21 10.58 1.79
C PHE A 85 -15.94 9.89 2.31
N ALA A 86 -16.10 9.27 3.47
CA ALA A 86 -15.02 8.59 4.17
C ALA A 86 -14.70 7.24 3.50
N ALA A 87 -13.45 7.08 3.08
CA ALA A 87 -12.85 5.76 2.88
C ALA A 87 -12.14 5.35 4.17
N THR A 88 -12.71 4.40 4.91
CA THR A 88 -12.19 3.90 6.18
C THR A 88 -11.39 2.63 5.95
N ILE A 89 -10.07 2.73 6.05
CA ILE A 89 -9.14 1.61 5.89
C ILE A 89 -8.90 0.97 7.25
N THR A 90 -9.22 -0.31 7.39
CA THR A 90 -9.13 -1.10 8.61
C THR A 90 -8.17 -2.28 8.39
N PRO A 91 -6.87 -2.10 8.68
CA PRO A 91 -5.92 -3.21 8.64
C PRO A 91 -6.19 -4.22 9.75
N ALA A 92 -5.88 -5.49 9.48
CA ALA A 92 -6.06 -6.59 10.45
C ALA A 92 -5.27 -6.37 11.75
N SER A 93 -4.14 -5.66 11.68
CA SER A 93 -3.31 -5.30 12.84
C SER A 93 -2.74 -3.89 12.69
N LEU A 94 -3.51 -2.86 12.98
CA LEU A 94 -3.01 -1.48 13.00
C LEU A 94 -2.45 -1.14 14.39
N ARG A 95 -1.22 -0.61 14.46
CA ARG A 95 -0.61 -0.28 15.74
C ARG A 95 -1.14 1.05 16.29
N GLY A 96 -1.75 0.98 17.48
CA GLY A 96 -2.23 2.14 18.24
C GLY A 96 -3.59 2.70 17.81
N HIS A 97 -4.17 2.17 16.74
CA HIS A 97 -5.44 2.61 16.15
C HIS A 97 -6.18 1.41 15.56
N THR A 98 -7.44 1.60 15.20
CA THR A 98 -8.27 0.61 14.51
C THR A 98 -8.31 0.85 13.00
N SER A 99 -8.38 2.12 12.60
CA SER A 99 -8.52 2.49 11.19
C SER A 99 -7.81 3.78 10.84
N VAL A 100 -7.57 3.96 9.54
CA VAL A 100 -7.15 5.22 8.91
C VAL A 100 -8.26 5.68 7.97
N VAL A 101 -8.67 6.95 8.07
CA VAL A 101 -9.81 7.49 7.31
C VAL A 101 -9.36 8.57 6.32
N LEU A 102 -9.74 8.40 5.05
CA LEU A 102 -9.52 9.34 3.96
C LEU A 102 -10.87 9.95 3.50
N SER A 103 -11.25 11.08 4.10
CA SER A 103 -12.54 11.77 3.85
C SER A 103 -12.52 12.71 2.65
N GLY A 104 -12.38 12.17 1.43
CA GLY A 104 -12.41 12.92 0.18
C GLY A 104 -11.12 12.86 -0.65
N GLY A 105 -11.23 13.30 -1.90
CA GLY A 105 -10.17 13.22 -2.91
C GLY A 105 -8.88 13.93 -2.51
N GLY A 106 -7.74 13.37 -2.89
CA GLY A 106 -6.40 13.89 -2.64
C GLY A 106 -5.81 13.54 -1.28
N LYS A 107 -6.61 12.98 -0.36
CA LYS A 107 -6.13 12.48 0.94
C LYS A 107 -5.37 11.17 0.79
N THR A 108 -4.31 10.99 1.57
CA THR A 108 -3.42 9.84 1.46
C THR A 108 -3.00 9.29 2.81
N ALA A 109 -2.64 8.01 2.83
CA ALA A 109 -1.98 7.36 3.96
C ALA A 109 -0.91 6.38 3.47
N MET A 110 0.18 6.29 4.23
CA MET A 110 1.28 5.36 3.99
C MET A 110 1.49 4.50 5.24
N LEU A 111 1.45 3.19 5.05
CA LEU A 111 1.60 2.19 6.10
C LEU A 111 2.85 1.33 5.84
N MET A 112 3.53 0.91 6.91
CA MET A 112 4.61 -0.09 6.86
C MET A 112 4.27 -1.29 7.73
N PHE A 113 4.31 -2.48 7.14
CA PHE A 113 4.16 -3.71 7.89
C PHE A 113 5.50 -4.13 8.49
N LYS A 114 5.57 -4.17 9.82
CA LYS A 114 6.76 -4.63 10.54
C LYS A 114 6.37 -5.16 11.91
N ASN A 115 6.98 -6.28 12.30
CA ASN A 115 6.78 -6.89 13.62
C ASN A 115 5.30 -7.25 13.87
N GLY A 116 4.64 -7.82 12.86
CA GLY A 116 3.27 -8.30 12.95
C GLY A 116 2.20 -7.20 13.03
N SER A 117 2.54 -5.95 12.69
CA SER A 117 1.57 -4.85 12.64
C SER A 117 1.85 -3.86 11.52
N TRP A 118 0.80 -3.24 11.02
CA TRP A 118 0.86 -2.03 10.20
C TRP A 118 1.15 -0.81 11.08
N ASN A 119 2.13 -0.04 10.66
CA ASN A 119 2.56 1.21 11.29
C ASN A 119 2.25 2.36 10.34
N ILE A 120 1.59 3.41 10.83
CA ILE A 120 1.38 4.62 10.05
C ILE A 120 2.71 5.36 9.95
N MET A 121 3.20 5.58 8.73
CA MET A 121 4.42 6.35 8.48
C MET A 121 4.14 7.82 8.18
N GLY A 122 2.96 8.12 7.63
CA GLY A 122 2.56 9.47 7.27
C GLY A 122 1.46 9.50 6.22
N GLY A 123 1.19 10.68 5.67
CA GLY A 123 0.15 10.90 4.66
C GLY A 123 -0.34 12.35 4.66
N ASN A 124 -1.27 12.66 3.77
CA ASN A 124 -1.92 13.97 3.67
C ASN A 124 -3.35 13.90 4.23
N ALA A 125 -3.63 14.71 5.26
CA ALA A 125 -4.96 14.97 5.81
C ALA A 125 -5.82 13.72 6.13
N TYR A 126 -5.15 12.61 6.49
CA TYR A 126 -5.77 11.43 7.06
C TYR A 126 -6.14 11.66 8.53
N THR A 127 -7.09 10.88 9.02
CA THR A 127 -7.40 10.80 10.46
C THR A 127 -7.34 9.35 10.91
N THR A 128 -7.24 9.12 12.22
CA THR A 128 -7.19 7.79 12.83
C THR A 128 -8.33 7.62 13.80
N VAL A 129 -8.86 6.42 13.90
CA VAL A 129 -9.91 6.02 14.86
C VAL A 129 -9.35 4.99 15.83
#